data_AF-A0AAF0Q0M2-F1
#
_entry.id   AF-A0AAF0Q0M2-F1
#
_cell.length_a   1.000
_cell.length_b   1.000
_cell.length_c   1.000
_cell.angle_alpha   90.00
_cell.angle_beta   90.00
_cell.angle_gamma   90.00
#
_symmetry.space_group_name_H-M   'P 1'
#
loop_
_entity.id
_entity.type
_entity.pdbx_description
1 polymer ?
#
loop_
_entity_poly.entity_id
_entity_poly.type
_entity_poly.pdbx_seq_one_letter_code
_entity_poly.pdbx_strand_id
1 'polypeptide(L)'
;MSSEKLITFKTSDGEEFKLNEAVVVRSEVIKNLVQDADSTSNVIPLSNVDGKTMTKVIQYWKKYSEEGVTKYQLKSFDQDFLKMSQSELVGVLLAANFFDDKQLKEEIIQEFADRIKAKPIEEIREVFGIVNDYTPEEEEELCRENACLLNDFIIFPLFPSYILFLLLFYFC
;
A
#
# COMPACT_ATOMS: atom_id res chain seq x y z
N MET A 1 30.84 14.23 -12.53
CA MET A 1 29.59 14.39 -13.30
C MET A 1 28.93 13.01 -13.34
N SER A 2 28.11 12.69 -12.33
CA SER A 2 27.36 11.42 -12.34
C SER A 2 26.27 11.56 -13.39
N SER A 3 26.30 10.72 -14.42
CA SER A 3 25.24 10.70 -15.43
C SER A 3 23.93 10.38 -14.72
N GLU A 4 22.92 11.24 -14.83
CA GLU A 4 21.59 10.95 -14.30
C GLU A 4 21.00 9.77 -15.08
N LYS A 5 21.02 8.58 -14.49
CA LYS A 5 20.39 7.39 -15.08
C LYS A 5 18.89 7.57 -14.92
N LEU A 6 18.17 7.58 -16.04
CA LEU A 6 16.72 7.71 -16.08
C LEU A 6 16.09 6.33 -16.32
N ILE A 7 15.06 6.02 -15.56
CA ILE A 7 14.24 4.80 -15.70
C ILE A 7 12.88 5.21 -16.23
N THR A 8 12.37 4.47 -17.21
CA THR A 8 11.04 4.71 -17.77
C THR A 8 10.09 3.60 -17.29
N PHE A 9 8.95 3.97 -16.73
CA PHE A 9 7.86 3.06 -16.40
C PHE A 9 6.74 3.25 -17.41
N LYS A 10 6.12 2.18 -17.88
CA LYS A 10 4.93 2.24 -18.72
C LYS A 10 3.75 1.60 -18.00
N THR A 11 2.73 2.38 -17.67
CA THR A 11 1.55 1.92 -16.92
C THR A 11 0.57 1.16 -17.80
N SER A 12 -0.42 0.52 -17.16
CA SER A 12 -1.40 -0.34 -17.82
C SER A 12 -2.32 0.42 -18.80
N ASP A 13 -2.54 1.72 -18.53
CA ASP A 13 -3.24 2.67 -19.39
C ASP A 13 -2.34 3.28 -20.49
N GLY A 14 -1.08 2.86 -20.56
CA GLY A 14 -0.13 3.25 -21.59
C GLY A 14 0.60 4.57 -21.32
N GLU A 15 0.43 5.19 -20.15
CA GLU A 15 1.20 6.36 -19.76
C GLU A 15 2.67 6.00 -19.46
N GLU A 16 3.58 6.93 -19.74
CA GLU A 16 5.02 6.74 -19.54
C GLU A 16 5.58 7.72 -18.50
N PHE A 17 6.25 7.20 -17.48
CA PHE A 17 6.85 7.97 -16.39
C PHE A 17 8.36 7.83 -16.42
N LYS A 18 9.08 8.94 -16.59
CA LYS A 18 10.54 8.99 -16.54
C LYS A 18 11.01 9.52 -15.19
N LEU A 19 11.78 8.71 -14.47
CA LEU A 19 12.25 9.01 -13.12
C LEU A 19 13.76 8.86 -13.03
N ASN A 20 14.38 9.73 -12.23
CA ASN A 20 15.79 9.63 -11.90
C ASN A 20 16.04 8.44 -10.97
N GLU A 21 17.11 7.69 -11.21
CA GLU A 21 17.58 6.59 -10.35
C GLU A 21 17.57 6.94 -8.87
N ALA A 22 17.94 8.17 -8.50
CA ALA A 22 17.96 8.63 -7.10
C ALA A 22 16.59 8.59 -6.40
N VAL A 23 15.49 8.71 -7.15
CA VAL A 23 14.11 8.66 -6.62
C VAL A 23 13.61 7.23 -6.49
N VAL A 24 14.04 6.36 -7.42
CA VAL A 24 13.55 4.98 -7.57
C VAL A 24 14.41 3.94 -6.86
N VAL A 25 15.59 4.31 -6.36
CA VAL A 25 16.50 3.42 -5.60
C VAL A 25 15.88 2.88 -4.29
N ARG A 26 14.77 3.48 -3.85
CA ARG A 26 13.97 3.02 -2.71
C ARG A 26 13.29 1.67 -2.95
N SER A 27 13.04 1.34 -4.22
CA SER A 27 12.51 0.04 -4.62
C SER A 27 13.63 -0.99 -4.71
N GLU A 28 13.55 -2.07 -3.93
CA GLU A 28 14.51 -3.18 -3.99
C GLU A 28 14.46 -3.86 -5.37
N VAL A 29 13.26 -3.99 -5.96
CA VAL A 29 13.06 -4.56 -7.30
C VAL A 29 13.76 -3.73 -8.37
N ILE A 30 13.54 -2.41 -8.38
CA ILE A 30 14.15 -1.52 -9.38
C ILE A 30 15.67 -1.47 -9.18
N LYS A 31 16.15 -1.44 -7.94
CA LYS A 31 17.58 -1.47 -7.65
C LYS A 31 18.27 -2.70 -8.25
N ASN A 32 17.67 -3.88 -8.11
CA ASN A 32 18.22 -5.11 -8.70
C ASN A 32 18.15 -5.06 -10.24
N LEU A 33 17.02 -4.62 -10.82
CA LEU A 33 16.85 -4.50 -12.27
C LEU A 33 17.84 -3.51 -12.92
N VAL A 34 18.25 -2.47 -12.19
CA VAL A 34 19.16 -1.42 -12.69
C VAL A 34 20.63 -1.80 -12.56
N GLN A 35 20.96 -2.65 -11.59
CA GLN A 35 22.32 -3.19 -11.39
C GLN A 35 22.68 -4.24 -12.44
N ASP A 36 21.71 -5.04 -12.87
CA ASP A 36 21.93 -6.11 -13.85
C ASP A 36 21.90 -5.63 -15.32
N ALA A 37 21.34 -4.43 -15.56
CA ALA A 37 21.16 -3.92 -16.92
C ALA A 37 22.23 -2.90 -17.34
N ASP A 38 23.06 -3.33 -18.28
CA ASP A 38 24.00 -2.49 -19.02
C ASP A 38 23.23 -1.48 -19.93
N SER A 39 23.09 -0.26 -19.42
CA SER A 39 23.04 1.00 -20.19
C SER A 39 22.06 1.15 -21.39
N THR A 40 20.98 0.39 -21.50
CA THR A 40 20.03 0.53 -22.62
C THR A 40 18.59 0.61 -22.15
N SER A 41 18.03 1.84 -22.15
CA SER A 41 16.59 2.15 -22.16
C SER A 41 15.67 1.10 -21.50
N ASN A 42 15.80 0.91 -20.18
CA ASN A 42 14.93 0.01 -19.43
C ASN A 42 13.55 0.64 -19.28
N VAL A 43 12.65 0.29 -20.20
CA VAL A 43 11.22 0.53 -20.02
C VAL A 43 10.68 -0.62 -19.18
N ILE A 44 10.21 -0.32 -17.98
CA ILE A 44 9.59 -1.29 -17.06
C ILE A 44 8.06 -1.24 -17.29
N PRO A 45 7.46 -2.26 -17.91
CA PRO A 45 6.02 -2.32 -18.07
C PRO A 45 5.32 -2.68 -16.75
N LEU A 46 4.28 -1.94 -16.40
CA LEU A 46 3.46 -2.13 -15.21
C LEU A 46 2.03 -2.51 -15.63
N SER A 47 1.79 -3.80 -15.82
CA SER A 47 0.51 -4.30 -16.35
C SER A 47 -0.69 -4.08 -15.41
N ASN A 48 -0.44 -3.92 -14.11
CA ASN A 48 -1.47 -3.86 -13.07
C ASN A 48 -1.53 -2.50 -12.35
N VAL A 49 -0.75 -1.51 -12.80
CA VAL A 49 -0.69 -0.18 -12.17
C VAL A 49 -1.08 0.86 -13.23
N ASP A 50 -2.11 1.63 -12.96
CA ASP A 50 -2.55 2.75 -13.81
C ASP A 50 -1.72 4.02 -13.55
N GLY A 51 -1.82 5.01 -14.45
CA GLY A 51 -1.09 6.27 -14.36
C GLY A 51 -1.40 7.06 -13.09
N LYS A 52 -2.65 7.00 -12.62
CA LYS A 52 -3.09 7.67 -11.38
C LYS A 52 -2.40 7.11 -10.14
N THR A 53 -2.37 5.78 -10.00
CA THR A 53 -1.68 5.10 -8.90
C THR A 53 -0.18 5.36 -8.98
N MET A 54 0.42 5.27 -10.18
CA MET A 54 1.84 5.52 -10.36
C MET A 54 2.22 6.96 -9.99
N THR A 55 1.39 7.94 -10.35
CA THR A 55 1.60 9.35 -9.97
C THR A 55 1.68 9.53 -8.46
N LYS A 56 0.84 8.83 -7.69
CA LYS A 56 0.86 8.88 -6.22
C LYS A 56 2.10 8.23 -5.64
N VAL A 57 2.50 7.07 -6.15
CA VAL A 57 3.75 6.40 -5.75
C VAL A 57 4.95 7.31 -6.01
N ILE A 58 4.99 7.97 -7.17
CA ILE A 58 6.04 8.93 -7.52
C ILE A 58 6.05 10.13 -6.58
N GLN A 59 4.87 10.66 -6.23
CA GLN A 59 4.75 11.77 -5.28
C GLN A 59 5.33 11.38 -3.92
N TYR A 60 5.02 10.17 -3.45
CA TYR A 60 5.58 9.62 -2.21
C TYR A 60 7.11 9.53 -2.31
N TRP A 61 7.65 8.88 -3.34
CA TRP A 61 9.10 8.77 -3.52
C TRP A 61 9.81 10.12 -3.59
N LYS A 62 9.28 11.07 -4.36
CA LYS A 62 9.85 12.43 -4.46
C LYS A 62 9.92 13.11 -3.10
N LYS A 63 8.87 12.99 -2.29
CA LYS A 63 8.83 13.61 -0.96
C LYS A 63 9.87 13.00 -0.02
N TYR A 64 10.05 11.69 -0.12
CA TYR A 64 11.00 10.94 0.69
C TYR A 64 12.46 11.04 0.22
N SER A 65 12.68 11.48 -1.03
CA SER A 65 14.00 11.78 -1.58
C SER A 65 14.38 13.26 -1.47
N GLU A 66 13.50 14.12 -0.93
CA GLU A 66 13.74 15.56 -0.78
C GLU A 66 14.74 15.82 0.38
N GLU A 67 15.84 16.51 0.08
CA GLU A 67 16.84 16.88 1.08
C GLU A 67 16.32 17.95 2.04
N GLY A 68 16.65 17.83 3.32
CA GLY A 68 16.26 18.82 4.34
C GLY A 68 14.85 18.65 4.92
N VAL A 69 14.09 17.64 4.48
CA VAL A 69 12.79 17.31 5.10
C VAL A 69 13.02 16.63 6.46
N THR A 70 12.39 17.16 7.50
CA THR A 70 12.45 16.60 8.85
C THR A 70 11.53 15.38 8.98
N LYS A 71 11.83 14.49 9.94
CA LYS A 71 10.95 13.34 10.26
C LYS A 71 9.52 13.75 10.61
N TYR A 72 9.32 14.92 11.22
CA TYR A 72 7.99 15.44 11.55
C TYR A 72 7.21 15.84 10.31
N GLN A 73 7.88 16.46 9.32
CA GLN A 73 7.25 16.81 8.05
C GLN A 73 6.89 15.57 7.22
N LEU A 74 7.72 14.53 7.25
CA LEU A 74 7.40 13.25 6.61
C LEU A 74 6.15 12.61 7.24
N LYS A 75 6.09 12.51 8.58
CA LYS A 75 4.91 11.99 9.26
C LYS A 75 3.62 12.77 8.96
N SER A 76 3.70 14.10 8.92
CA SER A 76 2.55 14.92 8.53
C SER A 76 2.13 14.67 7.09
N PHE A 77 3.10 14.50 6.19
CA PHE A 77 2.82 14.13 4.81
C PHE A 77 2.19 12.74 4.71
N ASP A 78 2.68 11.74 5.45
CA ASP A 78 2.12 10.39 5.47
C ASP A 78 0.66 10.41 5.90
N GLN A 79 0.34 11.14 6.97
CA GLN A 79 -1.04 11.31 7.44
C GLN A 79 -1.97 11.92 6.39
N ASP A 80 -1.48 12.87 5.60
CA ASP A 80 -2.28 13.47 4.52
C ASP A 80 -2.33 12.57 3.28
N PHE A 81 -1.25 11.86 2.98
CA PHE A 81 -1.15 10.90 1.90
C PHE A 81 -2.09 9.71 2.14
N LEU A 82 -2.23 9.23 3.37
CA LEU A 82 -3.04 8.06 3.71
C LEU A 82 -4.56 8.36 3.73
N LYS A 83 -5.00 9.62 3.67
CA LYS A 83 -6.42 10.04 3.60
C LYS A 83 -7.11 9.75 2.26
N MET A 84 -6.52 8.93 1.40
CA MET A 84 -7.11 8.51 0.13
C MET A 84 -8.31 7.57 0.34
N SER A 85 -9.11 7.42 -0.73
CA SER A 85 -10.18 6.42 -0.75
C SER A 85 -9.61 4.99 -0.65
N GLN A 86 -10.46 4.04 -0.24
CA GLN A 86 -10.05 2.65 -0.07
C GLN A 86 -9.53 2.03 -1.38
N SER A 87 -10.22 2.26 -2.50
CA SER A 87 -9.79 1.77 -3.82
C SER A 87 -8.40 2.31 -4.20
N GLU A 88 -8.12 3.58 -3.89
CA GLU A 88 -6.82 4.18 -4.14
C GLU A 88 -5.73 3.60 -3.22
N LEU A 89 -6.02 3.39 -1.93
CA LEU A 89 -5.09 2.75 -1.01
C LEU A 89 -4.74 1.32 -1.45
N VAL A 90 -5.73 0.55 -1.89
CA VAL A 90 -5.50 -0.80 -2.46
C VAL A 90 -4.63 -0.69 -3.71
N GLY A 91 -4.92 0.22 -4.64
CA GLY A 91 -4.09 0.43 -5.83
C GLY A 91 -2.63 0.75 -5.48
N VAL A 92 -2.42 1.69 -4.56
CA VAL A 92 -1.06 2.07 -4.10
C VAL A 92 -0.38 0.91 -3.37
N LEU A 93 -1.11 0.11 -2.57
CA LEU A 93 -0.57 -1.08 -1.90
C LEU A 93 -0.08 -2.14 -2.91
N LEU A 94 -0.85 -2.39 -3.97
CA LEU A 94 -0.47 -3.32 -5.04
C LEU A 94 0.80 -2.84 -5.75
N ALA A 95 0.87 -1.55 -6.06
CA ALA A 95 2.06 -0.94 -6.65
C ALA A 95 3.27 -1.02 -5.69
N ALA A 96 3.10 -0.68 -4.42
CA ALA A 96 4.14 -0.77 -3.39
C ALA A 96 4.65 -2.20 -3.21
N ASN A 97 3.77 -3.20 -3.35
CA ASN A 97 4.16 -4.61 -3.35
C ASN A 97 4.98 -4.99 -4.58
N PHE A 98 4.59 -4.53 -5.77
CA PHE A 98 5.38 -4.75 -6.99
C PHE A 98 6.77 -4.13 -6.92
N PHE A 99 6.89 -2.92 -6.36
CA PHE A 99 8.18 -2.25 -6.20
C PHE A 99 8.99 -2.73 -4.99
N ASP A 100 8.42 -3.58 -4.15
CA ASP A 100 8.97 -3.97 -2.85
C ASP A 100 9.39 -2.78 -1.97
N ASP A 101 8.56 -1.72 -1.96
CA ASP A 101 8.75 -0.58 -1.06
C ASP A 101 8.17 -0.93 0.32
N LYS A 102 9.02 -1.47 1.19
CA LYS A 102 8.63 -1.92 2.54
C LYS A 102 8.01 -0.81 3.38
N GLN A 103 8.56 0.40 3.32
CA GLN A 103 8.06 1.52 4.11
C GLN A 103 6.65 1.90 3.65
N LEU A 104 6.44 2.10 2.36
CA LEU A 104 5.12 2.46 1.84
C LEU A 104 4.07 1.37 2.13
N LYS A 105 4.45 0.09 2.02
CA LYS A 105 3.58 -1.03 2.38
C LYS A 105 3.16 -0.99 3.85
N GLU A 106 4.12 -0.84 4.75
CA GLU A 106 3.87 -0.85 6.20
C GLU A 106 2.96 0.30 6.63
N GLU A 107 3.19 1.51 6.12
CA GLU A 107 2.33 2.67 6.41
C GLU A 107 0.89 2.46 5.93
N ILE A 108 0.68 1.88 4.74
CA ILE A 108 -0.66 1.59 4.21
C ILE A 108 -1.34 0.46 5.00
N ILE A 109 -0.61 -0.60 5.35
CA ILE A 109 -1.14 -1.69 6.18
C ILE A 109 -1.54 -1.16 7.56
N GLN A 110 -0.74 -0.27 8.14
CA GLN A 110 -1.05 0.36 9.41
C GLN A 110 -2.30 1.24 9.32
N GLU A 111 -2.45 2.03 8.25
CA GLU A 111 -3.67 2.81 8.00
C GLU A 111 -4.91 1.92 7.88
N PHE A 112 -4.81 0.79 7.18
CA PHE A 112 -5.91 -0.19 7.14
C PHE A 112 -6.22 -0.74 8.54
N ALA A 113 -5.20 -1.08 9.32
CA ALA A 113 -5.38 -1.54 10.69
C ALA A 113 -6.04 -0.48 11.58
N ASP A 114 -5.66 0.79 11.44
CA ASP A 114 -6.22 1.89 12.22
C ASP A 114 -7.69 2.18 11.84
N ARG A 115 -8.03 2.11 10.54
CA ARG A 115 -9.42 2.22 10.06
C ARG A 115 -10.30 1.09 10.58
N ILE A 116 -9.76 -0.11 10.69
CA ILE A 116 -10.44 -1.28 11.26
C ILE A 116 -10.58 -1.10 12.78
N LYS A 117 -9.51 -0.68 13.47
CA LYS A 117 -9.50 -0.51 14.92
C LYS A 117 -10.52 0.51 15.42
N ALA A 118 -10.84 1.52 14.60
CA ALA A 118 -11.71 2.62 15.00
C ALA A 118 -13.22 2.38 14.79
N LYS A 119 -13.64 1.21 14.29
CA LYS A 119 -15.03 0.96 13.86
C LYS A 119 -15.64 -0.29 14.51
N PRO A 120 -16.96 -0.28 14.79
CA PRO A 120 -17.68 -1.50 15.18
C PRO A 120 -17.74 -2.50 14.02
N ILE A 121 -17.88 -3.79 14.33
CA ILE A 121 -17.77 -4.89 13.36
C ILE A 121 -18.81 -4.80 12.24
N GLU A 122 -19.99 -4.26 12.54
CA GLU A 122 -21.06 -4.02 11.58
C GLU A 122 -20.67 -2.95 10.56
N GLU A 123 -20.01 -1.88 11.01
CA GLU A 123 -19.52 -0.81 10.13
C GLU A 123 -18.30 -1.28 9.32
N ILE A 124 -17.46 -2.16 9.88
CA ILE A 124 -16.38 -2.81 9.12
C ILE A 124 -16.98 -3.68 8.01
N ARG A 125 -18.00 -4.49 8.30
CA ARG A 125 -18.69 -5.31 7.29
C ARG A 125 -19.25 -4.45 6.16
N GLU A 126 -19.85 -3.31 6.48
CA GLU A 126 -20.38 -2.37 5.50
C GLU A 126 -19.26 -1.71 4.66
N VAL A 127 -18.21 -1.18 5.32
CA VAL A 127 -17.08 -0.51 4.65
C VAL A 127 -16.34 -1.45 3.71
N PHE A 128 -16.15 -2.70 4.11
CA PHE A 128 -15.42 -3.70 3.32
C PHE A 128 -16.32 -4.58 2.45
N GLY A 129 -17.64 -4.37 2.45
CA GLY A 129 -18.59 -5.13 1.64
C GLY A 129 -18.67 -6.62 2.01
N ILE A 130 -18.42 -6.96 3.28
CA ILE A 130 -18.41 -8.34 3.78
C ILE A 130 -19.83 -8.74 4.17
N VAL A 131 -20.34 -9.82 3.58
CA VAL A 131 -21.65 -10.39 3.93
C VAL A 131 -21.52 -11.16 5.26
N ASN A 132 -22.43 -10.90 6.21
CA ASN A 132 -22.53 -11.72 7.42
C ASN A 132 -23.19 -13.06 7.08
N ASP A 133 -22.42 -14.14 7.15
CA ASP A 133 -22.85 -15.51 6.90
C ASP A 133 -23.13 -16.30 8.20
N TYR A 134 -22.97 -15.66 9.37
CA TYR A 134 -23.27 -16.26 10.67
C TYR A 134 -24.76 -16.24 10.99
N THR A 135 -25.24 -17.33 11.58
CA THR A 135 -26.55 -17.34 12.25
C THR A 135 -26.47 -16.59 13.60
N PRO A 136 -27.59 -16.06 14.12
CA PRO A 136 -27.59 -15.35 15.40
C PRO A 136 -27.06 -16.18 16.58
N GLU A 137 -27.28 -17.50 16.58
CA GLU A 137 -26.77 -18.40 17.62
C GLU A 137 -25.25 -18.60 17.52
N GLU A 138 -24.70 -18.71 16.31
CA GLU A 138 -23.26 -18.79 16.07
C GLU A 138 -22.56 -17.46 16.39
N GLU A 139 -23.19 -16.33 16.08
CA GLU A 139 -22.67 -14.99 16.42
C GLU A 139 -22.69 -14.77 17.94
N GLU A 140 -23.74 -15.23 18.64
CA GLU A 140 -23.78 -15.22 20.10
C GLU A 140 -22.77 -16.19 20.73
N GLU A 141 -22.55 -17.37 20.16
CA GLU A 141 -21.50 -18.31 20.62
C GLU A 141 -20.10 -17.73 20.39
N LEU A 142 -19.81 -17.17 19.22
CA LEU A 142 -18.58 -16.42 18.96
C LEU A 142 -18.41 -15.25 19.92
N CYS A 143 -19.50 -14.54 20.25
CA CYS A 143 -19.49 -13.44 21.20
C CYS A 143 -19.38 -13.89 22.66
N ARG A 144 -19.81 -15.12 22.99
CA ARG A 144 -19.70 -15.74 24.33
C ARG A 144 -18.35 -16.43 24.55
N GLU A 145 -17.83 -17.15 23.57
CA GLU A 145 -16.51 -17.78 23.60
C GLU A 145 -15.39 -16.73 23.55
N ASN A 146 -15.58 -15.66 22.78
CA ASN A 146 -14.69 -14.49 22.75
C ASN A 146 -15.17 -13.34 23.65
N ALA A 147 -16.06 -13.64 24.62
CA ALA A 147 -16.69 -12.76 25.62
C ALA A 147 -16.15 -11.32 25.62
N CYS A 148 -16.78 -10.39 24.90
CA CYS A 148 -16.45 -8.97 25.04
C CYS A 148 -14.94 -8.60 24.94
N LEU A 149 -14.11 -9.30 24.15
CA LEU A 149 -12.72 -8.87 23.88
C LEU A 149 -12.64 -7.66 22.91
N LEU A 150 -13.79 -7.19 22.43
CA LEU A 150 -14.00 -6.08 21.49
C LEU A 150 -13.91 -4.67 22.07
N ASN A 151 -13.50 -4.51 23.34
CA ASN A 151 -13.24 -3.17 23.89
C ASN A 151 -11.77 -2.78 23.92
N ASP A 152 -10.82 -3.62 23.50
CA ASP A 152 -9.45 -3.11 23.29
C ASP A 152 -8.57 -3.85 22.25
N PHE A 153 -8.60 -5.18 22.06
CA PHE A 153 -7.58 -5.82 21.21
C PHE A 153 -8.00 -7.19 20.62
N ILE A 154 -8.00 -7.28 19.28
CA ILE A 154 -7.69 -8.46 18.43
C ILE A 154 -8.73 -9.61 18.41
N ILE A 155 -9.62 -9.60 17.41
CA ILE A 155 -9.76 -10.75 16.50
C ILE A 155 -9.21 -10.32 15.15
N PHE A 156 -7.89 -10.43 15.05
CA PHE A 156 -7.22 -11.04 13.91
C PHE A 156 -5.73 -11.05 14.23
N PRO A 157 -5.10 -12.21 14.47
CA PRO A 157 -3.69 -12.34 14.17
C PRO A 157 -3.56 -12.45 12.65
N LEU A 158 -4.07 -11.47 11.91
CA LEU A 158 -3.60 -11.27 10.56
C LEU A 158 -2.29 -10.55 10.75
N PHE A 159 -1.22 -11.35 10.80
CA PHE A 159 0.09 -10.86 10.45
C PHE A 159 -0.04 -9.89 9.26
N PRO A 160 0.83 -8.87 9.13
CA PRO A 160 0.82 -7.95 7.99
C PRO A 160 0.67 -8.67 6.63
N SER A 161 1.17 -9.90 6.53
CA SER A 161 1.01 -10.82 5.40
C SER A 161 -0.43 -11.29 5.10
N TYR A 162 -1.31 -11.43 6.09
CA TYR A 162 -2.67 -11.94 5.93
C TYR A 162 -3.70 -10.81 5.75
N ILE A 163 -3.41 -9.59 6.24
CA ILE A 163 -4.13 -8.38 5.78
C ILE A 163 -3.88 -8.18 4.28
N LEU A 164 -2.63 -8.35 3.85
CA LEU A 164 -2.28 -8.35 2.42
C LEU A 164 -3.03 -9.45 1.68
N PHE A 165 -3.14 -10.66 2.24
CA PHE A 165 -3.88 -11.77 1.65
C PHE A 165 -5.38 -11.47 1.49
N LEU A 166 -6.06 -10.99 2.53
CA LEU A 166 -7.47 -10.61 2.44
C LEU A 166 -7.70 -9.43 1.50
N LEU A 167 -6.87 -8.39 1.55
CA LEU A 167 -6.97 -7.26 0.61
C LEU A 167 -6.70 -7.68 -0.84
N LEU A 168 -5.78 -8.62 -1.09
CA LEU A 168 -5.50 -9.18 -2.41
C LEU A 168 -6.60 -10.12 -2.92
N PHE A 169 -7.26 -10.88 -2.03
CA PHE A 169 -8.26 -11.88 -2.42
C PHE A 169 -9.68 -11.34 -2.49
N TYR A 170 -10.02 -10.28 -1.73
CA TYR A 170 -11.36 -9.67 -1.75
C TYR A 170 -11.51 -8.52 -2.75
N PHE A 171 -10.42 -7.89 -3.19
CA PHE A 171 -10.45 -6.75 -4.12
C PHE A 171 -9.93 -7.04 -5.55
N CYS A 172 -9.77 -8.32 -5.90
CA CYS A 172 -9.51 -8.82 -7.26
C CYS A 172 -10.66 -9.72 -7.69
#